data_AF-A0A7C7DPS4-F1
#
_entry.id   AF-A0A7C7DPS4-F1
#
_cell.length_a   1.000
_cell.length_b   1.000
_cell.length_c   1.000
_cell.angle_alpha   90.00
_cell.angle_beta   90.00
_cell.angle_gamma   90.00
#
_symmetry.space_group_name_H-M   'P 1'
#
loop_
_entity.id
_entity.type
_entity.pdbx_description
1 polymer ?
#
loop_
_entity_poly.entity_id
_entity_poly.type
_entity_poly.pdbx_seq_one_letter_code
_entity_poly.pdbx_strand_id
1 'polypeptide(L)'
;SIPRVVEYRYSSKDRAIKPVQMKQKEVEQFYESVLYQIVLRTIHEVFESVYVPHVHMVVFNGWVEGVDPATGADFRSCLVSCQATKDEFQKINLSKVDPKQCFRSLKGLSAGPLYNLAPVKPIMAISREDKRFVESRDVLAEVASIPNLATMDWEDFEHLVRGLFEKIFSHEGAEVRITRASRDLGVDAVAFDPDPIRGGKFVIQAKRYNNVVPLSAVRDLYGTMINEGAVKGILVTTSYFGPDAYEFVKDKPITLIDGSNLVYMLAQHGYNVKIELQKSVKTEG
;
A
#
# COMPACT_ATOMS: atom_id res chain seq x y z
N SER A 1 19.18 -18.94 -19.56
CA SER A 1 18.33 -20.13 -19.70
C SER A 1 18.67 -21.12 -18.59
N ILE A 2 17.68 -21.86 -18.06
CA ILE A 2 17.90 -22.85 -16.99
C ILE A 2 18.31 -24.20 -17.62
N PRO A 3 19.24 -24.97 -17.01
CA PRO A 3 19.60 -26.29 -17.50
C PRO A 3 18.37 -27.22 -17.58
N ARG A 4 18.23 -27.92 -18.71
CA ARG A 4 17.09 -28.83 -18.97
C ARG A 4 17.47 -30.32 -18.93
N VAL A 5 18.76 -30.64 -18.86
CA VAL A 5 19.27 -32.01 -18.83
C VAL A 5 19.34 -32.47 -17.38
N VAL A 6 18.69 -33.59 -17.07
CA VAL A 6 18.68 -34.19 -15.72
C VAL A 6 19.80 -35.21 -15.57
N GLU A 7 19.97 -36.06 -16.58
CA GLU A 7 20.97 -37.13 -16.59
C GLU A 7 21.35 -37.50 -18.02
N TYR A 8 22.42 -38.29 -18.17
CA TYR A 8 22.85 -38.85 -19.44
C TYR A 8 22.68 -40.36 -19.39
N ARG A 9 21.93 -40.92 -20.35
CA ARG A 9 21.64 -42.36 -20.42
C ARG A 9 22.15 -42.95 -21.71
N TYR A 10 22.85 -44.09 -21.62
CA TYR A 10 23.34 -44.80 -22.79
C TYR A 10 22.19 -45.53 -23.51
N SER A 11 22.01 -45.24 -24.80
CA SER A 11 21.07 -45.95 -25.67
C SER A 11 21.80 -47.05 -26.43
N SER A 12 21.53 -48.31 -26.08
CA SER A 12 22.10 -49.48 -26.76
C SER A 12 21.70 -49.57 -28.23
N LYS A 13 20.54 -49.02 -28.60
CA LYS A 13 20.01 -49.01 -29.96
C LYS A 13 20.74 -48.02 -30.88
N ASP A 14 21.20 -46.91 -30.31
CA ASP A 14 21.88 -45.83 -31.05
C ASP A 14 23.40 -45.80 -30.81
N ARG A 15 23.92 -46.69 -29.94
CA ARG A 15 25.32 -46.70 -29.46
C ARG A 15 25.82 -45.32 -29.02
N ALA A 16 24.97 -44.53 -28.39
CA ALA A 16 25.26 -43.16 -28.00
C ALA A 16 24.72 -42.83 -26.62
N ILE A 17 25.42 -41.95 -25.90
CA ILE A 17 24.96 -41.35 -24.65
C ILE A 17 23.98 -40.23 -25.02
N LYS A 18 22.72 -40.36 -24.61
CA LYS A 18 21.68 -39.38 -24.87
C LYS A 18 21.31 -38.61 -23.60
N PRO A 19 21.14 -37.28 -23.67
CA PRO A 19 20.64 -36.50 -22.54
C PRO A 19 19.16 -36.82 -22.30
N VAL A 20 18.80 -37.08 -21.04
CA VAL A 20 17.42 -37.14 -20.59
C VAL A 20 17.00 -35.72 -20.22
N GLN A 21 16.06 -35.19 -21.00
CA GLN A 21 15.50 -33.86 -20.77
C GLN A 21 14.42 -33.93 -19.68
N MET A 22 14.34 -32.88 -18.87
CA MET A 22 13.23 -32.68 -17.92
C MET A 22 11.90 -32.64 -18.68
N LYS A 23 10.85 -33.18 -18.04
CA LYS A 23 9.49 -32.95 -18.52
C LYS A 23 9.15 -31.46 -18.32
N GLN A 24 8.28 -30.94 -19.18
CA GLN A 24 7.87 -29.52 -19.14
C GLN A 24 7.44 -29.05 -17.74
N LYS A 25 6.62 -29.86 -17.04
CA LYS A 25 6.17 -29.59 -15.67
C LYS A 25 7.31 -29.55 -14.63
N GLU A 26 8.36 -30.35 -14.81
CA GLU A 26 9.53 -30.37 -13.92
C GLU A 26 10.39 -29.12 -14.14
N VAL A 27 10.54 -28.68 -15.39
CA VAL A 27 11.22 -27.41 -15.73
C VAL A 27 10.50 -26.24 -15.08
N GLU A 28 9.17 -26.18 -15.16
CA GLU A 28 8.36 -25.11 -14.57
C GLU A 28 8.50 -25.06 -13.04
N GLN A 29 8.45 -26.22 -12.38
CA GLN A 29 8.64 -26.30 -10.92
C GLN A 29 10.06 -25.90 -10.50
N PHE A 30 11.07 -26.35 -11.25
CA PHE A 30 12.45 -26.00 -10.98
C PHE A 30 12.70 -24.50 -11.19
N TYR A 31 12.15 -23.93 -12.26
CA TYR A 31 12.20 -22.49 -12.54
C TYR A 31 11.58 -21.67 -11.42
N GLU A 32 10.37 -22.01 -10.97
CA GLU A 32 9.72 -21.34 -9.84
C GLU A 32 10.57 -21.43 -8.56
N SER A 33 11.07 -22.62 -8.24
CA SER A 33 11.88 -22.84 -7.04
C SER A 33 13.15 -21.99 -7.04
N VAL A 34 13.85 -21.91 -8.18
CA VAL A 34 15.05 -21.09 -8.33
C VAL A 34 14.73 -19.61 -8.11
N LEU A 35 13.62 -19.11 -8.64
CA LEU A 35 13.23 -17.71 -8.42
C LEU A 35 13.00 -17.40 -6.95
N TYR A 36 12.25 -18.23 -6.22
CA TYR A 36 12.04 -18.03 -4.78
C TYR A 36 13.34 -18.11 -3.98
N GLN A 37 14.24 -19.04 -4.35
CA GLN A 37 15.56 -19.14 -3.73
C GLN A 37 16.39 -17.88 -3.97
N ILE A 38 16.38 -17.32 -5.18
CA ILE A 38 17.08 -16.05 -5.47
C ILE A 38 16.56 -14.92 -4.59
N VAL A 39 15.23 -14.80 -4.43
CA VAL A 39 14.64 -13.78 -3.54
C VAL A 39 15.14 -13.94 -2.12
N LEU A 40 14.97 -15.13 -1.53
CA LEU A 40 15.34 -15.40 -0.15
C LEU A 40 16.85 -15.25 0.07
N ARG A 41 17.66 -15.73 -0.87
CA ARG A 41 19.12 -15.62 -0.80
C ARG A 41 19.58 -14.17 -0.87
N THR A 42 18.99 -13.37 -1.73
CA THR A 42 19.33 -11.94 -1.84
C THR A 42 18.99 -11.20 -0.55
N ILE A 43 17.80 -11.44 0.02
CA ILE A 43 17.40 -10.84 1.30
C ILE A 43 18.36 -11.26 2.42
N HIS A 44 18.71 -12.54 2.48
CA HIS A 44 19.68 -13.07 3.44
C HIS A 44 21.04 -12.38 3.33
N GLU A 45 21.59 -12.26 2.12
CA GLU A 45 22.88 -11.61 1.89
C GLU A 45 22.85 -10.11 2.27
N VAL A 46 21.73 -9.43 2.03
CA VAL A 46 21.56 -8.04 2.49
C VAL A 46 21.58 -7.96 4.01
N PHE A 47 20.92 -8.87 4.74
CA PHE A 47 20.96 -8.82 6.21
C PHE A 47 22.29 -9.25 6.82
N GLU A 48 23.00 -10.20 6.21
CA GLU A 48 24.31 -10.69 6.67
C GLU A 48 25.45 -9.70 6.35
N SER A 49 25.37 -8.99 5.22
CA SER A 49 26.44 -8.08 4.78
C SER A 49 26.54 -6.79 5.62
N VAL A 50 25.53 -6.47 6.42
CA VAL A 50 25.53 -5.25 7.23
C VAL A 50 25.94 -5.56 8.67
N TYR A 51 27.22 -5.28 8.95
CA TYR A 51 27.84 -5.44 10.28
C TYR A 51 27.22 -4.56 11.38
N VAL A 52 26.49 -3.51 11.00
CA VAL A 52 25.85 -2.54 11.92
C VAL A 52 24.32 -2.67 11.79
N PRO A 53 23.54 -2.69 12.89
CA PRO A 53 22.09 -2.93 12.82
C PRO A 53 21.31 -1.70 12.32
N HIS A 54 21.58 -1.24 11.10
CA HIS A 54 20.90 -0.08 10.50
C HIS A 54 19.87 -0.51 9.45
N VAL A 55 20.05 -1.69 8.86
CA VAL A 55 19.07 -2.27 7.93
C VAL A 55 18.06 -3.10 8.71
N HIS A 56 16.89 -2.52 8.93
CA HIS A 56 15.78 -3.13 9.66
C HIS A 56 14.83 -3.90 8.73
N MET A 57 14.84 -3.57 7.44
CA MET A 57 13.89 -4.10 6.46
C MET A 57 14.48 -4.08 5.06
N VAL A 58 14.12 -5.09 4.27
CA VAL A 58 14.50 -5.25 2.87
C VAL A 58 13.24 -5.45 2.05
N VAL A 59 13.16 -4.76 0.91
CA VAL A 59 12.16 -5.00 -0.13
C VAL A 59 12.89 -5.46 -1.38
N PHE A 60 12.52 -6.64 -1.87
CA PHE A 60 13.03 -7.24 -3.09
C PHE A 60 11.94 -7.17 -4.18
N ASN A 61 12.28 -6.66 -5.35
CA ASN A 61 11.42 -6.69 -6.54
C ASN A 61 12.19 -7.32 -7.71
N GLY A 62 11.73 -8.48 -8.17
CA GLY A 62 12.30 -9.19 -9.31
C GLY A 62 11.61 -8.77 -10.60
N TRP A 63 12.33 -8.05 -11.46
CA TRP A 63 11.84 -7.60 -12.75
C TRP A 63 12.33 -8.52 -13.87
N VAL A 64 11.47 -8.75 -14.86
CA VAL A 64 11.80 -9.38 -16.13
C VAL A 64 11.60 -8.39 -17.25
N GLU A 65 12.46 -8.47 -18.25
CA GLU A 65 12.30 -7.80 -19.53
C GLU A 65 12.05 -8.88 -20.58
N GLY A 66 11.12 -8.63 -21.48
CA GLY A 66 10.73 -9.59 -22.52
C GLY A 66 10.08 -8.89 -23.70
N VAL A 67 9.76 -9.68 -24.72
CA VAL A 67 9.05 -9.20 -25.90
C VAL A 67 7.69 -9.88 -25.92
N ASP A 68 6.62 -9.08 -26.03
CA ASP A 68 5.27 -9.59 -26.13
C ASP A 68 5.12 -10.35 -27.46
N PRO A 69 4.84 -11.66 -27.46
CA PRO A 69 4.73 -12.45 -28.69
C PRO A 69 3.59 -12.00 -29.61
N ALA A 70 2.56 -11.34 -29.07
CA ALA A 70 1.40 -10.89 -29.83
C ALA A 70 1.63 -9.54 -30.52
N THR A 71 2.38 -8.63 -29.88
CA THR A 71 2.58 -7.26 -30.37
C THR A 71 4.01 -6.98 -30.85
N GLY A 72 4.98 -7.83 -30.50
CA GLY A 72 6.40 -7.63 -30.75
C GLY A 72 7.01 -6.48 -29.93
N ALA A 73 6.26 -5.89 -29.01
CA ALA A 73 6.72 -4.77 -28.19
C ALA A 73 7.53 -5.26 -26.99
N ASP A 74 8.57 -4.53 -26.64
CA ASP A 74 9.30 -4.76 -25.39
C ASP A 74 8.40 -4.45 -24.19
N PHE A 75 8.42 -5.33 -23.20
CA PHE A 75 7.75 -5.13 -21.92
C PHE A 75 8.71 -5.36 -20.78
N ARG A 76 8.47 -4.63 -19.69
CA ARG A 76 9.15 -4.83 -18.41
C ARG A 76 8.11 -5.06 -17.33
N SER A 77 8.25 -6.17 -16.62
CA SER A 77 7.24 -6.66 -15.69
C SER A 77 7.88 -7.12 -14.39
N CYS A 78 7.31 -6.78 -13.24
CA CYS A 78 7.74 -7.34 -11.96
C CYS A 78 7.08 -8.72 -11.81
N LEU A 79 7.86 -9.77 -11.56
CA LEU A 79 7.39 -11.16 -11.44
C LEU A 79 7.28 -11.65 -10.00
N VAL A 80 8.10 -11.07 -9.11
CA VAL A 80 8.11 -11.41 -7.70
C VAL A 80 8.40 -10.17 -6.89
N SER A 81 7.71 -10.03 -5.77
CA SER A 81 8.02 -9.00 -4.80
C SER A 81 7.92 -9.58 -3.39
N CYS A 82 8.86 -9.21 -2.52
CA CYS A 82 8.91 -9.70 -1.16
C CYS A 82 9.45 -8.61 -0.24
N GLN A 83 8.82 -8.44 0.90
CA GLN A 83 9.30 -7.58 1.97
C GLN A 83 9.59 -8.44 3.19
N ALA A 84 10.71 -8.16 3.85
CA ALA A 84 11.05 -8.81 5.11
C ALA A 84 11.75 -7.83 6.04
N THR A 85 11.40 -7.87 7.32
CA THR A 85 12.12 -7.25 8.42
C THR A 85 13.26 -8.16 8.88
N LYS A 86 14.30 -7.58 9.47
CA LYS A 86 15.45 -8.35 9.95
C LYS A 86 15.04 -9.36 11.03
N ASP A 87 14.21 -8.93 11.98
CA ASP A 87 13.80 -9.74 13.13
C ASP A 87 12.93 -10.94 12.76
N GLU A 88 12.06 -10.80 11.76
CA GLU A 88 11.26 -11.94 11.29
C GLU A 88 12.11 -12.90 10.45
N PHE A 89 13.00 -12.35 9.61
CA PHE A 89 13.78 -13.15 8.66
C PHE A 89 14.88 -13.96 9.36
N GLN A 90 15.52 -13.43 10.41
CA GLN A 90 16.55 -14.15 11.17
C GLN A 90 16.02 -15.35 11.96
N LYS A 91 14.71 -15.40 12.23
CA LYS A 91 14.07 -16.57 12.86
C LYS A 91 13.91 -17.74 11.89
N ILE A 92 14.09 -17.52 10.59
CA ILE A 92 13.88 -18.52 9.55
C ILE A 92 15.17 -19.31 9.33
N ASN A 93 15.09 -20.63 9.48
CA ASN A 93 16.17 -21.52 9.08
C ASN A 93 16.09 -21.84 7.57
N LEU A 94 16.72 -21.00 6.74
CA LEU A 94 16.68 -21.11 5.27
C LEU A 94 17.14 -22.47 4.72
N SER A 95 17.95 -23.23 5.45
CA SER A 95 18.42 -24.57 5.02
C SER A 95 17.33 -25.65 5.06
N LYS A 96 16.24 -25.41 5.79
CA LYS A 96 15.18 -26.40 6.05
C LYS A 96 13.80 -25.99 5.54
N VAL A 97 13.67 -24.82 4.93
CA VAL A 97 12.39 -24.34 4.43
C VAL A 97 12.14 -24.77 3.00
N ASP A 98 10.87 -24.99 2.66
CA ASP A 98 10.43 -24.94 1.27
C ASP A 98 10.45 -23.47 0.80
N PRO A 99 11.20 -23.12 -0.27
CA PRO A 99 11.36 -21.73 -0.70
C PRO A 99 10.03 -21.03 -1.03
N LYS A 100 9.08 -21.76 -1.61
CA LYS A 100 7.78 -21.21 -2.02
C LYS A 100 6.89 -20.94 -0.81
N GLN A 101 6.84 -21.85 0.15
CA GLN A 101 6.10 -21.64 1.41
C GLN A 101 6.74 -20.53 2.25
N CYS A 102 8.07 -20.49 2.33
CA CYS A 102 8.81 -19.42 3.03
C CYS A 102 8.49 -18.04 2.43
N PHE A 103 8.60 -17.92 1.10
CA PHE A 103 8.24 -16.70 0.37
C PHE A 103 6.80 -16.26 0.66
N ARG A 104 5.83 -17.19 0.69
CA ARG A 104 4.44 -16.87 1.04
C ARG A 104 4.26 -16.45 2.49
N SER A 105 5.01 -17.03 3.43
CA SER A 105 4.95 -16.64 4.84
C SER A 105 5.46 -15.22 5.08
N LEU A 106 6.40 -14.75 4.25
CA LEU A 106 6.88 -13.36 4.20
C LEU A 106 5.93 -12.42 3.42
N LYS A 107 4.68 -12.85 3.18
CA LYS A 107 3.67 -12.13 2.39
C LYS A 107 4.16 -11.74 0.99
N GLY A 108 5.08 -12.52 0.41
CA GLY A 108 5.59 -12.29 -0.94
C GLY A 108 4.50 -12.42 -2.00
N LEU A 109 4.50 -11.51 -2.97
CA LEU A 109 3.59 -11.47 -4.10
C LEU A 109 4.26 -12.08 -5.34
N SER A 110 3.57 -13.03 -5.97
CA SER A 110 3.96 -13.66 -7.24
C SER A 110 2.77 -13.66 -8.20
N ALA A 111 3.00 -13.40 -9.48
CA ALA A 111 1.93 -13.38 -10.47
C ALA A 111 1.73 -14.77 -11.06
N GLY A 112 0.77 -15.50 -10.50
CA GLY A 112 0.36 -16.80 -11.02
C GLY A 112 1.55 -17.76 -11.21
N PRO A 113 1.47 -18.68 -12.19
CA PRO A 113 2.60 -19.52 -12.53
C PRO A 113 3.71 -18.67 -13.15
N LEU A 114 4.89 -18.62 -12.53
CA LEU A 114 5.95 -17.68 -12.90
C LEU A 114 6.54 -17.94 -14.30
N TYR A 115 6.26 -19.12 -14.88
CA TYR A 115 6.61 -19.45 -16.27
C TYR A 115 5.80 -18.67 -17.31
N ASN A 116 4.61 -18.18 -16.93
CA ASN A 116 3.75 -17.38 -17.83
C ASN A 116 4.15 -15.90 -17.87
N LEU A 117 5.14 -15.49 -17.08
CA LEU A 117 5.61 -14.10 -16.98
C LEU A 117 4.49 -13.08 -16.72
N ALA A 118 3.39 -13.53 -16.12
CA ALA A 118 2.28 -12.65 -15.78
C ALA A 118 2.80 -11.53 -14.86
N PRO A 119 2.35 -10.28 -15.03
CA PRO A 119 2.80 -9.17 -14.21
C PRO A 119 2.24 -9.25 -12.78
N VAL A 120 3.10 -9.12 -11.76
CA VAL A 120 2.71 -8.77 -10.40
C VAL A 120 3.04 -7.33 -10.13
N LYS A 121 2.22 -6.71 -9.30
CA LYS A 121 2.50 -5.39 -8.77
C LYS A 121 3.68 -5.49 -7.78
N PRO A 122 4.77 -4.71 -7.94
CA PRO A 122 5.82 -4.62 -6.93
C PRO A 122 5.23 -4.16 -5.59
N ILE A 123 5.62 -4.77 -4.48
CA ILE A 123 5.19 -4.38 -3.12
C ILE A 123 5.66 -2.96 -2.78
N MET A 124 6.71 -2.44 -3.44
CA MET A 124 7.14 -1.05 -3.24
C MET A 124 8.09 -0.56 -4.34
N ALA A 125 7.95 0.67 -4.81
CA ALA A 125 9.05 1.40 -5.46
C ALA A 125 9.92 2.04 -4.35
N ILE A 126 11.19 1.65 -4.25
CA ILE A 126 12.12 2.25 -3.29
C ILE A 126 12.44 3.68 -3.76
N SER A 127 11.75 4.67 -3.20
CA SER A 127 12.31 6.01 -3.07
C SER A 127 13.09 6.07 -1.76
N ARG A 128 14.37 6.42 -1.87
CA ARG A 128 15.30 6.55 -0.75
C ARG A 128 15.06 7.91 -0.08
N GLU A 129 15.07 7.87 1.26
CA GLU A 129 15.02 8.97 2.24
C GLU A 129 13.63 9.46 2.72
N ASP A 130 13.28 9.16 3.98
CA ASP A 130 12.94 10.17 5.00
C ASP A 130 12.94 9.56 6.44
N LYS A 131 13.36 10.35 7.45
CA LYS A 131 13.63 9.96 8.85
C LYS A 131 12.48 10.23 9.82
N ARG A 132 11.20 10.07 9.42
CA ARG A 132 10.06 10.66 10.17
C ARG A 132 8.95 9.69 10.62
N PHE A 133 9.29 8.46 11.02
CA PHE A 133 8.31 7.49 11.54
C PHE A 133 7.97 7.73 13.03
N VAL A 134 6.70 7.60 13.41
CA VAL A 134 6.24 7.42 14.80
C VAL A 134 5.21 6.31 14.83
N GLU A 135 5.33 5.46 15.84
CA GLU A 135 4.35 4.43 16.18
C GLU A 135 2.97 5.04 16.43
N SER A 136 1.96 4.39 15.85
CA SER A 136 0.54 4.74 16.00
C SER A 136 0.13 4.69 17.47
N ARG A 137 -0.33 5.80 18.03
CA ARG A 137 -1.05 5.81 19.31
C ARG A 137 -2.49 5.39 19.01
N ASP A 138 -2.97 4.37 19.70
CA ASP A 138 -4.25 3.68 19.43
C ASP A 138 -5.45 4.51 19.94
N VAL A 139 -5.69 5.67 19.32
CA VAL A 139 -6.79 6.60 19.69
C VAL A 139 -8.17 5.97 19.45
N LEU A 140 -8.24 4.91 18.62
CA LEU A 140 -9.49 4.23 18.27
C LEU A 140 -10.15 3.49 19.44
N ALA A 141 -9.42 3.19 20.52
CA ALA A 141 -9.97 2.57 21.72
C ALA A 141 -10.77 3.56 22.60
N GLU A 142 -10.48 4.87 22.52
CA GLU A 142 -11.13 5.91 23.36
C GLU A 142 -12.38 6.54 22.72
N VAL A 143 -12.56 6.39 21.39
CA VAL A 143 -13.71 6.94 20.63
C VAL A 143 -15.05 6.35 21.10
N ALA A 144 -15.06 5.17 21.73
CA ALA A 144 -16.26 4.58 22.32
C ALA A 144 -16.88 5.45 23.44
N SER A 145 -16.15 6.44 23.96
CA SER A 145 -16.57 7.31 25.06
C SER A 145 -17.04 8.72 24.65
N ILE A 146 -16.89 9.13 23.38
CA ILE A 146 -17.21 10.49 22.93
C ILE A 146 -18.47 10.47 22.03
N PRO A 147 -19.65 10.89 22.55
CA PRO A 147 -20.90 10.81 21.80
C PRO A 147 -21.06 11.89 20.72
N ASN A 148 -20.30 13.00 20.76
CA ASN A 148 -20.43 14.10 19.78
C ASN A 148 -19.07 14.51 19.21
N LEU A 149 -18.86 14.31 17.90
CA LEU A 149 -17.60 14.66 17.22
C LEU A 149 -17.41 16.17 17.07
N ALA A 150 -18.48 16.97 17.12
CA ALA A 150 -18.36 18.43 17.02
C ALA A 150 -17.73 19.07 18.27
N THR A 151 -17.75 18.35 19.40
CA THR A 151 -17.17 18.79 20.68
C THR A 151 -15.81 18.19 20.98
N MET A 152 -15.34 17.25 20.15
CA MET A 152 -14.03 16.62 20.25
C MET A 152 -12.92 17.62 19.89
N ASP A 153 -11.72 17.47 20.45
CA ASP A 153 -10.59 18.32 20.08
C ASP A 153 -10.22 18.16 18.59
N TRP A 154 -9.65 19.19 17.97
CA TRP A 154 -9.32 19.17 16.54
C TRP A 154 -8.23 18.12 16.23
N GLU A 155 -7.26 17.94 17.14
CA GLU A 155 -6.23 16.89 17.03
C GLU A 155 -6.86 15.49 17.12
N ASP A 156 -7.78 15.28 18.07
CA ASP A 156 -8.50 14.01 18.23
C ASP A 156 -9.38 13.69 17.01
N PHE A 157 -9.99 14.71 16.41
CA PHE A 157 -10.77 14.56 15.18
C PHE A 157 -9.88 14.15 13.99
N GLU A 158 -8.71 14.77 13.83
CA GLU A 158 -7.72 14.37 12.82
C GLU A 158 -7.28 12.92 13.05
N HIS A 159 -7.02 12.52 14.30
CA HIS A 159 -6.69 11.15 14.67
C HIS A 159 -7.81 10.15 14.38
N LEU A 160 -9.07 10.51 14.66
CA LEU A 160 -10.23 9.69 14.36
C LEU A 160 -10.36 9.45 12.85
N VAL A 161 -10.33 10.53 12.06
CA VAL A 161 -10.43 10.44 10.59
C VAL A 161 -9.29 9.59 10.05
N ARG A 162 -8.07 9.83 10.53
CA ARG A 162 -6.90 9.01 10.17
C ARG A 162 -7.14 7.52 10.45
N GLY A 163 -7.57 7.15 11.66
CA GLY A 163 -7.79 5.75 12.02
C GLY A 163 -8.95 5.10 11.26
N LEU A 164 -9.99 5.87 10.92
CA LEU A 164 -11.07 5.41 10.04
C LEU A 164 -10.52 5.05 8.65
N PHE A 165 -9.74 5.94 8.04
CA PHE A 165 -9.18 5.69 6.72
C PHE A 165 -8.13 4.57 6.73
N GLU A 166 -7.34 4.44 7.79
CA GLU A 166 -6.45 3.30 8.00
C GLU A 166 -7.24 1.98 7.94
N LYS A 167 -8.38 1.89 8.64
CA LYS A 167 -9.26 0.72 8.57
C LYS A 167 -9.82 0.49 7.16
N ILE A 168 -10.35 1.53 6.51
CA ILE A 168 -10.95 1.44 5.16
C ILE A 168 -9.95 0.86 4.16
N PHE A 169 -8.74 1.42 4.12
CA PHE A 169 -7.72 1.03 3.14
C PHE A 169 -6.98 -0.26 3.53
N SER A 170 -6.92 -0.62 4.82
CA SER A 170 -6.29 -1.88 5.26
C SER A 170 -6.94 -3.14 4.68
N HIS A 171 -8.24 -3.10 4.37
CA HIS A 171 -8.97 -4.25 3.82
C HIS A 171 -8.72 -4.48 2.32
N GLU A 172 -8.22 -3.46 1.60
CA GLU A 172 -8.01 -3.52 0.15
C GLU A 172 -6.54 -3.81 -0.23
N GLY A 173 -5.69 -4.10 0.76
CA GLY A 173 -4.25 -4.24 0.55
C GLY A 173 -3.55 -2.91 0.29
N ALA A 174 -4.24 -1.78 0.52
CA ALA A 174 -3.71 -0.44 0.37
C ALA A 174 -2.82 -0.03 1.56
N GLU A 175 -1.69 0.61 1.25
CA GLU A 175 -0.73 1.07 2.26
C GLU A 175 -1.11 2.49 2.66
N VAL A 176 -1.71 2.65 3.86
CA VAL A 176 -1.94 3.99 4.42
C VAL A 176 -0.66 4.46 5.07
N ARG A 177 0.00 5.42 4.43
CA ARG A 177 1.23 6.03 4.96
C ARG A 177 0.87 7.27 5.75
N ILE A 178 0.89 7.11 7.06
CA ILE A 178 0.73 8.18 8.03
C ILE A 178 1.77 9.27 7.78
N THR A 179 1.34 10.46 7.40
CA THR A 179 2.18 11.67 7.47
C THR A 179 2.08 12.23 8.87
N ARG A 180 3.21 12.53 9.52
CA ARG A 180 3.19 13.39 10.71
C ARG A 180 2.57 14.73 10.30
N ALA A 181 1.71 15.29 11.15
CA ALA A 181 1.43 16.71 11.19
C ALA A 181 2.77 17.48 11.19
N SER A 182 3.23 17.89 10.02
CA SER A 182 4.57 18.43 9.84
C SER A 182 4.56 19.44 8.71
N ARG A 183 4.14 20.66 9.07
CA ARG A 183 4.58 21.96 8.53
C ARG A 183 4.44 22.26 7.05
N ASP A 184 4.03 21.32 6.21
CA ASP A 184 3.80 21.56 4.79
C ASP A 184 2.30 21.42 4.50
N LEU A 185 1.66 22.57 4.26
CA LEU A 185 0.46 22.73 3.41
C LEU A 185 -0.86 22.05 3.86
N GLY A 186 -0.95 21.53 5.08
CA GLY A 186 -2.21 21.14 5.72
C GLY A 186 -2.77 19.76 5.33
N VAL A 187 -1.91 18.77 5.08
CA VAL A 187 -2.28 17.36 4.85
C VAL A 187 -2.32 16.60 6.18
N ASP A 188 -3.44 15.92 6.45
CA ASP A 188 -3.64 15.20 7.73
C ASP A 188 -3.34 13.69 7.58
N ALA A 189 -3.60 13.12 6.40
CA ALA A 189 -3.15 11.77 6.06
C ALA A 189 -2.90 11.61 4.55
N VAL A 190 -2.01 10.67 4.21
CA VAL A 190 -1.79 10.21 2.83
C VAL A 190 -2.07 8.72 2.76
N ALA A 191 -2.94 8.31 1.85
CA ALA A 191 -3.16 6.89 1.56
C ALA A 191 -2.59 6.57 0.19
N PHE A 192 -1.98 5.39 0.04
CA PHE A 192 -1.54 4.89 -1.25
C PHE A 192 -2.33 3.64 -1.58
N ASP A 193 -3.21 3.75 -2.57
CA ASP A 193 -3.91 2.60 -3.13
C ASP A 193 -3.01 1.98 -4.22
N PRO A 194 -2.57 0.71 -4.06
CA PRO A 194 -1.70 0.02 -5.00
C PRO A 194 -2.45 -0.44 -6.25
N ASP A 195 -3.74 -0.13 -6.43
CA ASP A 195 -4.44 -0.39 -7.68
C ASP A 195 -3.84 0.44 -8.84
N PRO A 196 -3.32 -0.18 -9.92
CA PRO A 196 -2.66 0.51 -11.01
C PRO A 196 -3.64 1.14 -12.00
N ILE A 197 -4.93 0.80 -11.91
CA ILE A 197 -5.98 1.31 -12.78
C ILE A 197 -6.75 2.44 -12.06
N ARG A 198 -7.02 2.27 -10.76
CA ARG A 198 -7.89 3.16 -9.97
C ARG A 198 -7.19 3.80 -8.77
N GLY A 199 -6.04 3.27 -8.36
CA GLY A 199 -5.28 3.69 -7.19
C GLY A 199 -4.26 4.79 -7.51
N GLY A 200 -3.30 4.96 -6.61
CA GLY A 200 -2.33 6.06 -6.60
C GLY A 200 -2.27 6.74 -5.24
N LYS A 201 -1.73 7.96 -5.19
CA LYS A 201 -1.63 8.75 -3.94
C LYS A 201 -2.92 9.52 -3.67
N PHE A 202 -3.47 9.34 -2.48
CA PHE A 202 -4.66 10.02 -1.99
C PHE A 202 -4.23 10.96 -0.88
N VAL A 203 -4.66 12.21 -0.95
CA VAL A 203 -4.47 13.20 0.12
C VAL A 203 -5.77 13.33 0.88
N ILE A 204 -5.70 13.18 2.19
CA ILE A 204 -6.84 13.27 3.10
C ILE A 204 -6.61 14.45 4.01
N GLN A 205 -7.61 15.31 4.10
CA GLN A 205 -7.63 16.47 4.96
C GLN A 205 -8.90 16.42 5.82
N ALA A 206 -8.73 16.51 7.13
CA ALA A 206 -9.78 16.58 8.13
C ALA A 206 -9.89 18.02 8.65
N LYS A 207 -11.06 18.63 8.50
CA LYS A 207 -11.33 19.98 9.00
C LYS A 207 -12.54 19.99 9.93
N ARG A 208 -12.30 20.21 11.22
CA ARG A 208 -13.37 20.44 12.20
C ARG A 208 -13.94 21.85 12.02
N TYR A 209 -15.17 21.95 11.54
CA TYR A 209 -15.91 23.20 11.42
C TYR A 209 -17.26 23.10 12.16
N ASN A 210 -17.73 24.24 12.67
CA ASN A 210 -19.08 24.38 13.25
C ASN A 210 -20.07 25.07 12.31
N ASN A 211 -19.57 25.68 11.23
CA ASN A 211 -20.34 26.38 10.20
C ASN A 211 -19.98 25.81 8.81
N VAL A 212 -20.67 26.28 7.77
CA VAL A 212 -20.40 25.90 6.37
C VAL A 212 -18.90 25.94 6.08
N VAL A 213 -18.38 24.86 5.49
CA VAL A 213 -16.97 24.80 5.09
C VAL A 213 -16.72 25.85 4.00
N PRO A 214 -15.73 26.75 4.17
CA PRO A 214 -15.44 27.78 3.18
C PRO A 214 -14.88 27.17 1.90
N LEU A 215 -15.23 27.76 0.75
CA LEU A 215 -14.73 27.32 -0.56
C LEU A 215 -13.19 27.36 -0.65
N SER A 216 -12.53 28.23 0.12
CA SER A 216 -11.06 28.28 0.20
C SER A 216 -10.48 26.93 0.64
N ALA A 217 -11.07 26.25 1.62
CA ALA A 217 -10.56 24.96 2.09
C ALA A 217 -10.56 23.89 1.00
N VAL A 218 -11.58 23.90 0.12
CA VAL A 218 -11.67 22.98 -1.02
C VAL A 218 -10.63 23.31 -2.10
N ARG A 219 -10.38 24.60 -2.33
CA ARG A 219 -9.34 25.07 -3.26
C ARG A 219 -7.93 24.77 -2.75
N ASP A 220 -7.71 24.94 -1.46
CA ASP A 220 -6.44 24.65 -0.80
C ASP A 220 -6.12 23.16 -0.95
N LEU A 221 -7.09 22.27 -0.68
CA LEU A 221 -6.93 20.83 -0.92
C LEU A 221 -6.54 20.53 -2.37
N TYR A 222 -7.17 21.20 -3.36
CA TYR A 222 -6.82 21.00 -4.76
C TYR A 222 -5.38 21.41 -5.08
N GLY A 223 -4.91 22.53 -4.53
CA GLY A 223 -3.51 22.96 -4.65
C GLY A 223 -2.56 21.94 -4.02
N THR A 224 -2.92 21.45 -2.83
CA THR A 224 -2.15 20.41 -2.12
C THR A 224 -2.09 19.11 -2.90
N MET A 225 -3.17 18.67 -3.54
CA MET A 225 -3.16 17.49 -4.40
C MET A 225 -2.15 17.62 -5.55
N ILE A 226 -2.11 18.77 -6.22
CA ILE A 226 -1.18 19.02 -7.33
C ILE A 226 0.26 19.01 -6.82
N ASN A 227 0.53 19.69 -5.71
CA ASN A 227 1.87 19.74 -5.11
C ASN A 227 2.36 18.36 -4.67
N GLU A 228 1.45 17.55 -4.11
CA GLU A 228 1.75 16.21 -3.62
C GLU A 228 1.77 15.14 -4.72
N GLY A 229 1.32 15.45 -5.94
CA GLY A 229 1.14 14.46 -7.02
C GLY A 229 0.04 13.44 -6.72
N ALA A 230 -1.00 13.86 -6.00
CA ALA A 230 -2.11 13.02 -5.60
C ALA A 230 -3.13 12.85 -6.72
N VAL A 231 -3.54 11.61 -6.97
CA VAL A 231 -4.58 11.26 -7.96
C VAL A 231 -5.98 11.56 -7.44
N LYS A 232 -6.14 11.65 -6.10
CA LYS A 232 -7.42 11.96 -5.45
C LYS A 232 -7.23 12.73 -4.14
N GLY A 233 -8.14 13.65 -3.86
CA GLY A 233 -8.24 14.38 -2.61
C GLY A 233 -9.51 14.03 -1.87
N ILE A 234 -9.45 13.97 -0.55
CA ILE A 234 -10.59 13.70 0.31
C ILE A 234 -10.63 14.79 1.39
N LEU A 235 -11.69 15.59 1.40
CA LEU A 235 -11.93 16.57 2.44
C LEU A 235 -13.03 16.07 3.39
N VAL A 236 -12.67 15.88 4.64
CA VAL A 236 -13.54 15.35 5.69
C VAL A 236 -13.87 16.46 6.67
N THR A 237 -15.14 16.61 7.05
CA THR A 237 -15.55 17.63 8.02
C THR A 237 -16.60 17.13 8.98
N THR A 238 -16.66 17.74 10.16
CA THR A 238 -17.80 17.64 11.09
C THR A 238 -19.01 18.45 10.63
N SER A 239 -18.86 19.37 9.67
CA SER A 239 -19.94 20.26 9.20
C SER A 239 -20.47 19.84 7.82
N TYR A 240 -20.88 20.81 7.00
CA TYR A 240 -21.43 20.60 5.67
C TYR A 240 -20.81 21.57 4.65
N PHE A 241 -20.88 21.19 3.38
CA PHE A 241 -20.37 21.97 2.25
C PHE A 241 -21.50 22.76 1.57
N GLY A 242 -21.20 23.99 1.15
CA GLY A 242 -22.14 24.82 0.38
C GLY A 242 -22.22 24.40 -1.10
N PRO A 243 -23.22 24.88 -1.86
CA PRO A 243 -23.39 24.58 -3.29
C PRO A 243 -22.13 24.88 -4.12
N ASP A 244 -21.45 25.98 -3.81
CA ASP A 244 -20.23 26.40 -4.52
C ASP A 244 -19.07 25.39 -4.39
N ALA A 245 -19.01 24.67 -3.27
CA ALA A 245 -18.01 23.62 -3.06
C ALA A 245 -18.29 22.41 -3.96
N TYR A 246 -19.56 22.01 -4.09
CA TYR A 246 -19.98 20.92 -4.99
C TYR A 246 -19.77 21.28 -6.46
N GLU A 247 -20.12 22.50 -6.86
CA GLU A 247 -19.83 23.01 -8.21
C GLU A 247 -18.32 23.02 -8.50
N PHE A 248 -17.49 23.42 -7.53
CA PHE A 248 -16.04 23.42 -7.72
C PHE A 248 -15.45 22.02 -7.92
N VAL A 249 -15.96 20.98 -7.24
CA VAL A 249 -15.38 19.62 -7.31
C VAL A 249 -15.94 18.75 -8.44
N LYS A 250 -17.02 19.16 -9.11
CA LYS A 250 -17.76 18.36 -10.11
C LYS A 250 -16.88 17.63 -11.13
N ASP A 251 -15.84 18.29 -11.64
CA ASP A 251 -14.91 17.74 -12.64
C ASP A 251 -13.49 17.54 -12.10
N LYS A 252 -13.33 17.49 -10.77
CA LYS A 252 -12.04 17.34 -10.10
C LYS A 252 -12.01 16.03 -9.32
N PRO A 253 -10.84 15.39 -9.16
CA PRO A 253 -10.72 14.17 -8.37
C PRO A 253 -10.75 14.47 -6.85
N ILE A 254 -11.77 15.18 -6.38
CA ILE A 254 -11.98 15.53 -4.97
C ILE A 254 -13.27 14.89 -4.50
N THR A 255 -13.20 14.23 -3.34
CA THR A 255 -14.37 13.71 -2.63
C THR A 255 -14.60 14.55 -1.37
N LEU A 256 -15.83 15.01 -1.19
CA LEU A 256 -16.27 15.75 -0.02
C LEU A 256 -17.03 14.80 0.89
N ILE A 257 -16.61 14.71 2.16
CA ILE A 257 -17.25 13.90 3.19
C ILE A 257 -17.72 14.85 4.30
N ASP A 258 -19.01 15.15 4.27
CA ASP A 258 -19.65 15.97 5.29
C ASP A 258 -19.94 15.17 6.57
N GLY A 259 -20.43 15.85 7.60
CA GLY A 259 -20.70 15.25 8.91
C GLY A 259 -21.68 14.07 8.83
N SER A 260 -22.73 14.17 8.02
CA SER A 260 -23.68 13.07 7.81
C SER A 260 -23.02 11.84 7.20
N ASN A 261 -22.22 12.03 6.14
CA ASN A 261 -21.49 10.95 5.48
C ASN A 261 -20.42 10.35 6.41
N LEU A 262 -19.73 11.18 7.20
CA LEU A 262 -18.74 10.73 8.16
C LEU A 262 -19.35 9.85 9.26
N VAL A 263 -20.50 10.26 9.83
CA VAL A 263 -21.23 9.46 10.82
C VAL A 263 -21.66 8.12 10.23
N TYR A 264 -22.16 8.13 9.00
CA TYR A 264 -22.52 6.90 8.29
C TYR A 264 -21.32 5.97 8.10
N MET A 265 -20.17 6.50 7.64
CA MET A 265 -18.95 5.71 7.46
C MET A 265 -18.44 5.14 8.79
N LEU A 266 -18.44 5.93 9.86
CA LEU A 266 -18.05 5.47 11.20
C LEU A 266 -18.97 4.35 11.70
N ALA A 267 -20.28 4.45 11.48
CA ALA A 267 -21.23 3.40 11.82
C ALA A 267 -20.96 2.08 11.06
N GLN A 268 -20.59 2.14 9.77
CA GLN A 268 -20.21 0.94 9.00
C GLN A 268 -18.98 0.22 9.58
N HIS A 269 -18.11 0.95 10.29
CA HIS A 269 -16.91 0.41 10.92
C HIS A 269 -17.07 0.17 12.45
N GLY A 270 -18.31 0.15 12.94
CA GLY A 270 -18.65 -0.23 14.32
C GLY A 270 -18.59 0.90 15.35
N TYR A 271 -18.50 2.16 14.91
CA TYR A 271 -18.47 3.33 15.80
C TYR A 271 -19.84 4.01 15.89
N ASN A 272 -20.39 4.12 17.11
CA ASN A 272 -21.64 4.82 17.38
C ASN A 272 -21.35 6.26 17.82
N VAL A 273 -21.35 7.19 16.87
CA VAL A 273 -21.06 8.61 17.09
C VAL A 273 -22.20 9.48 16.59
N LYS A 274 -22.27 10.72 17.10
CA LYS A 274 -23.21 11.76 16.64
C LYS A 274 -22.44 13.01 16.26
N ILE A 275 -23.09 13.89 15.51
CA ILE A 275 -22.63 15.26 15.28
C ILE A 275 -23.77 16.20 15.63
N GLU A 276 -23.57 17.00 16.67
CA GLU A 276 -24.46 18.11 17.03
C GLU A 276 -23.63 19.40 17.01
N LEU A 277 -23.82 20.19 15.95
CA LEU A 277 -23.09 21.44 15.76
C LEU A 277 -23.49 22.47 16.83
N GLN A 278 -22.49 23.10 17.46
CA GLN A 278 -22.75 24.21 18.34
C GLN A 278 -23.11 25.44 17.51
N LYS A 279 -24.33 25.96 17.67
CA LYS A 279 -24.72 27.24 17.07
C LYS A 279 -23.83 28.33 17.62
N SER A 280 -23.16 29.07 16.74
CA SER A 280 -22.50 30.32 17.11
C SER A 280 -23.58 31.27 17.62
N VAL A 281 -23.49 31.65 18.90
CA VAL A 281 -24.31 32.72 19.46
C VAL A 281 -23.91 33.99 18.71
N LYS A 282 -24.78 34.48 17.83
CA LYS A 282 -24.64 35.85 17.32
C LYS A 282 -24.82 36.77 18.51
N THR A 283 -23.73 37.35 19.00
CA THR A 283 -23.82 38.55 19.83
C THR A 283 -24.30 39.65 18.90
N GLU A 284 -25.61 39.92 18.94
CA GLU A 284 -26.19 41.12 18.34
C GLU A 284 -25.55 42.33 19.03
N GLY A 285 -24.89 43.17 18.23
CA GLY A 285 -24.43 44.51 18.61
C GLY A 285 -25.21 45.54 17.82
#